data_AF-A0A1D6HYE7-F1
#
_entry.id   AF-A0A1D6HYE7-F1
#
_cell.length_a   1.000
_cell.length_b   1.000
_cell.length_c   1.000
_cell.angle_alpha   90.00
_cell.angle_beta   90.00
_cell.angle_gamma   90.00
#
_symmetry.space_group_name_H-M   'P 1'
#
loop_
_entity.id
_entity.type
_entity.pdbx_description
1 polymer ?
#
loop_
_entity_poly.entity_id
_entity_poly.type
_entity_poly.pdbx_seq_one_letter_code
_entity_poly.pdbx_strand_id
1 'polypeptide(L)' 'MAGEMSWVGKKIHLYNVTMGLYMLDWWERCLFNILVLILLWFVCFNGSRFASDVFERFC' A
#
# COMPACT_ATOMS: atom_id res chain seq x y z
N MET A 1 -21.27 7.36 27.07
CA MET A 1 -21.53 6.91 25.69
C MET A 1 -20.42 7.39 24.75
N ALA A 2 -19.15 7.06 25.03
CA ALA A 2 -18.00 7.61 24.30
C ALA A 2 -16.82 6.61 24.24
N GLY A 3 -17.11 5.34 23.90
CA GLY A 3 -16.09 4.28 23.84
C GLY A 3 -16.17 3.39 22.60
N GLU A 4 -17.33 3.28 21.96
CA GLU A 4 -17.55 2.32 20.86
C GLU A 4 -17.34 2.90 19.45
N MET A 5 -17.18 4.23 19.32
CA MET A 5 -16.94 4.90 18.03
C MET A 5 -15.54 4.62 17.47
N SER A 6 -14.58 4.20 18.31
CA SER A 6 -13.19 3.96 17.92
C SER A 6 -13.01 2.68 17.10
N TRP A 7 -13.56 1.54 17.55
CA TRP A 7 -13.37 0.26 16.86
C TRP A 7 -14.33 0.07 15.69
N VAL A 8 -15.61 0.43 15.88
CA VAL A 8 -16.62 0.39 14.82
C VAL A 8 -16.28 1.39 13.71
N GLY A 9 -15.82 2.59 14.06
CA GLY A 9 -15.37 3.59 13.08
C GLY A 9 -14.16 3.13 12.26
N LYS A 10 -13.16 2.50 12.91
CA LYS A 10 -12.02 1.91 12.19
C LYS A 10 -12.46 0.78 11.26
N LYS A 11 -13.37 -0.10 11.70
CA LYS A 11 -13.94 -1.16 10.85
C LYS A 11 -14.64 -0.57 9.63
N ILE A 12 -15.51 0.43 9.82
CA ILE A 12 -16.23 1.10 8.74
C ILE A 12 -15.26 1.76 7.75
N HIS A 13 -14.23 2.45 8.23
CA HIS A 13 -13.24 3.06 7.36
C HIS A 13 -12.49 2.01 6.51
N LEU A 14 -12.03 0.93 7.14
CA LEU A 14 -11.38 -0.19 6.44
C LEU A 14 -12.31 -0.81 5.41
N TYR A 15 -13.56 -1.11 5.76
CA TYR A 15 -14.55 -1.63 4.81
C TYR A 15 -14.84 -0.63 3.70
N ASN A 16 -14.93 0.67 3.98
CA ASN A 16 -15.20 1.70 2.98
C ASN A 16 -14.01 1.91 2.04
N VAL A 17 -12.77 1.73 2.51
CA VAL A 17 -11.57 1.76 1.67
C VAL A 17 -11.46 0.51 0.80
N THR A 18 -11.73 -0.68 1.36
CA THR A 18 -11.65 -1.95 0.63
C THR A 18 -12.81 -2.11 -0.36
N MET A 19 -14.04 -1.76 0.06
CA MET A 19 -15.21 -1.73 -0.81
C MET A 19 -15.16 -0.56 -1.78
N GLY A 20 -14.60 0.60 -1.41
CA GLY A 20 -14.41 1.73 -2.31
C GLY A 20 -13.42 1.43 -3.44
N LEU A 21 -12.31 0.75 -3.13
CA LEU A 21 -11.46 0.14 -4.17
C LEU A 21 -12.21 -0.94 -4.97
N TYR A 22 -13.26 -1.55 -4.41
CA TYR A 22 -14.14 -2.50 -5.09
C TYR A 22 -15.18 -1.85 -6.00
N MET A 23 -15.49 -0.58 -5.75
CA MET A 23 -16.41 0.24 -6.53
C MET A 23 -15.73 0.96 -7.70
N LEU A 24 -14.39 1.07 -7.71
CA LEU A 24 -13.64 1.53 -8.88
C LEU A 24 -13.99 0.68 -10.10
N ASP A 25 -14.07 1.31 -11.27
CA ASP A 25 -14.30 0.59 -12.51
C ASP A 25 -13.25 -0.51 -12.68
N TRP A 26 -13.60 -1.62 -13.32
CA TRP A 26 -12.70 -2.76 -13.47
C TRP A 26 -11.36 -2.33 -14.08
N TRP A 27 -11.39 -1.34 -14.98
CA TRP A 27 -10.19 -0.73 -15.55
C TRP A 27 -9.33 0.02 -14.53
N GLU A 28 -9.94 0.83 -13.66
CA GLU A 28 -9.23 1.64 -12.67
C GLU A 28 -8.54 0.76 -11.60
N ARG A 29 -9.13 -0.38 -11.26
CA ARG A 29 -8.49 -1.39 -10.40
C ARG A 29 -7.22 -1.96 -11.01
N CYS A 30 -7.27 -2.28 -12.30
CA CYS A 30 -6.10 -2.76 -13.03
C CYS A 30 -4.97 -1.71 -12.99
N LEU A 31 -5.31 -0.45 -13.28
CA LEU A 31 -4.35 0.66 -13.22
C LEU A 31 -3.75 0.82 -11.81
N PHE A 32 -4.57 0.81 -10.76
CA PHE A 32 -4.09 0.98 -9.40
C PHE A 32 -3.16 -0.16 -8.95
N ASN A 33 -3.50 -1.41 -9.29
CA ASN A 33 -2.67 -2.57 -8.95
C ASN A 33 -1.32 -2.53 -9.67
N ILE A 34 -1.32 -2.20 -10.97
CA ILE A 34 -0.09 -2.02 -11.75
C ILE A 34 0.76 -0.88 -11.17
N LEU A 35 0.15 0.25 -10.82
CA LEU A 35 0.86 1.37 -10.20
C LEU A 35 1.54 0.96 -8.88
N VAL A 36 0.82 0.25 -8.00
CA VAL A 36 1.39 -0.24 -6.73
C VAL A 36 2.54 -1.22 -6.97
N LEU A 37 2.41 -2.14 -7.93
CA LEU A 37 3.48 -3.08 -8.30
C LEU A 37 4.72 -2.35 -8.83
N ILE A 38 4.54 -1.34 -9.69
CA ILE A 38 5.64 -0.52 -10.21
C ILE A 38 6.29 0.28 -9.09
N LEU A 39 5.51 0.86 -8.19
CA LEU A 39 6.01 1.62 -7.03
C LEU A 39 6.81 0.73 -6.09
N LEU A 40 6.29 -0.46 -5.78
CA LEU A 40 6.96 -1.44 -4.94
C LEU A 40 8.27 -1.89 -5.59
N TRP A 41 8.27 -2.21 -6.88
CA TRP A 41 9.49 -2.55 -7.60
C TRP A 41 10.47 -1.37 -7.57
N PHE A 42 10.02 -0.14 -7.81
CA PHE A 42 10.89 1.04 -7.76
C PHE A 42 11.53 1.19 -6.38
N VAL A 43 10.77 1.09 -5.29
CA VAL A 43 11.29 1.17 -3.92
C VAL A 43 12.24 0.02 -3.63
N CYS A 44 11.89 -1.22 -4.01
CA CYS A 44 12.76 -2.38 -3.81
C CYS A 44 14.03 -2.29 -4.65
N PHE A 45 13.98 -1.79 -5.88
CA PHE A 45 15.15 -1.67 -6.75
C PHE A 45 16.09 -0.57 -6.26
N ASN A 46 15.55 0.60 -5.89
CA ASN A 46 16.35 1.69 -5.32
C ASN A 46 16.87 1.34 -3.92
N GLY A 47 16.04 0.72 -3.09
CA GLY A 47 16.38 0.27 -1.74
C GLY A 47 17.42 -0.84 -1.77
N SER A 48 17.27 -1.85 -2.63
CA SER A 48 18.28 -2.90 -2.83
C SER A 48 19.58 -2.33 -3.38
N ARG A 49 19.53 -1.36 -4.29
CA ARG A 49 20.74 -0.69 -4.78
C ARG A 49 21.48 0.04 -3.65
N PHE A 50 20.76 0.73 -2.78
CA PHE A 50 21.34 1.38 -1.60
C PHE A 50 21.88 0.35 -0.59
N ALA A 51 21.13 -0.72 -0.33
CA ALA A 51 21.54 -1.79 0.58
C ALA A 51 22.78 -2.54 0.04
N SER A 52 22.86 -2.79 -1.27
CA SER A 52 24.04 -3.37 -1.91
C SER A 52 25.25 -2.45 -1.83
N ASP A 53 25.10 -1.14 -2.07
CA ASP A 53 26.22 -0.18 -1.97
C ASP A 53 26.74 -0.09 -0.52
N VAL A 54 25.85 -0.12 0.47
CA VAL A 54 26.24 -0.14 1.89
C VAL A 54 26.85 -1.47 2.28
N PHE A 55 26.31 -2.59 1.80
CA PHE A 55 26.84 -3.93 2.09
C PHE A 55 28.25 -4.11 1.52
N GLU A 56 28.49 -3.63 0.30
CA GLU A 56 29.82 -3.66 -0.34
C GLU A 56 30.83 -2.73 0.36
N ARG A 57 30.38 -1.67 1.05
CA ARG A 57 31.25 -0.83 1.87
C ARG A 57 31.52 -1.40 3.27
N PHE A 58 30.65 -2.27 3.77
CA PHE A 58 30.75 -2.85 5.11
C PHE A 58 31.48 -4.20 5.15
N CYS A 59 31.53 -4.91 4.03
CA CYS A 59 32.22 -6.19 3.87
C CYS A 59 33.56 -6.01 3.17
#